data_AF-A0A8B8B5J7-F1
#
_entry.id   AF-A0A8B8B5J7-F1
#
_cell.length_a   1.000
_cell.length_b   1.000
_cell.length_c   1.000
_cell.angle_alpha   90.00
_cell.angle_beta   90.00
_cell.angle_gamma   90.00
#
_symmetry.space_group_name_H-M   'P 1'
#
loop_
_entity.id
_entity.type
_entity.pdbx_description
1 polymer ?
#
loop_
_entity_poly.entity_id
_entity_poly.type
_entity_poly.pdbx_seq_one_letter_code
_entity_poly.pdbx_strand_id
1 'polypeptide(L)'
;MASFDLGFDVAAPPEISPEDADILNDIFSQDIVFEEVVMSTSTYEAQQELEKAFSEDRKENFAPPKVEISQKRFKSVTESELKELEDKRQSEATKKSTKWGVKLFQEWNIEVFGEMVDLTTITSTNLDQILGKFYAEATPKQSTKRKTEMTTECALEYNINSYKAIRSAINRHLHELGRNLDIVRGREFKRSNAILDGERFHDVAVEVSPDEFGNFVQRGFYKGPGLTDQVIEILCDYPASGLYVRIRITEGSSNILNIAEVEIYVV
;
A
#
# COMPACT_ATOMS: atom_id res chain seq x y z
N MET A 1 -10.19 -36.62 41.88
CA MET A 1 -9.77 -35.31 42.42
C MET A 1 -8.51 -34.88 41.69
N ALA A 2 -8.65 -33.91 40.78
CA ALA A 2 -7.57 -33.04 40.31
C ALA A 2 -8.27 -31.83 39.67
N SER A 3 -8.06 -30.65 40.25
CA SER A 3 -8.38 -29.35 39.66
C SER A 3 -7.10 -28.75 39.06
N PHE A 4 -7.23 -27.94 38.01
CA PHE A 4 -6.89 -26.51 38.02
C PHE A 4 -7.25 -25.85 36.65
N ASP A 5 -8.02 -24.75 36.77
CA ASP A 5 -8.27 -23.52 35.96
C ASP A 5 -7.26 -23.09 34.87
N LEU A 6 -7.51 -22.17 33.90
CA LEU A 6 -8.64 -21.35 33.39
C LEU A 6 -8.21 -20.62 32.09
N GLY A 7 -9.18 -20.23 31.24
CA GLY A 7 -9.18 -18.97 30.45
C GLY A 7 -8.69 -19.03 28.99
N PHE A 8 -9.26 -18.34 28.00
CA PHE A 8 -10.32 -17.32 27.95
C PHE A 8 -10.87 -17.26 26.50
N ASP A 9 -12.16 -16.93 26.36
CA ASP A 9 -12.87 -16.67 25.11
C ASP A 9 -13.04 -15.15 24.94
N VAL A 10 -12.81 -14.58 23.74
CA VAL A 10 -13.12 -13.16 23.43
C VAL A 10 -13.64 -13.03 22.00
N ALA A 11 -14.89 -12.57 21.90
CA ALA A 11 -15.66 -12.33 20.69
C ALA A 11 -15.29 -11.01 19.96
N ALA A 12 -15.73 -10.91 18.70
CA ALA A 12 -15.44 -9.83 17.75
C ALA A 12 -15.99 -8.44 18.12
N PRO A 13 -15.35 -7.35 17.66
CA PRO A 13 -15.85 -5.99 17.81
C PRO A 13 -17.01 -5.66 16.84
N PRO A 14 -18.03 -4.88 17.27
CA PRO A 14 -19.15 -4.45 16.43
C PRO A 14 -18.82 -3.23 15.55
N GLU A 15 -19.47 -3.17 14.39
CA GLU A 15 -19.46 -2.08 13.41
C GLU A 15 -20.23 -0.82 13.91
N ILE A 16 -19.75 0.38 13.55
CA ILE A 16 -20.41 1.66 13.79
C ILE A 16 -20.90 2.22 12.44
N SER A 17 -22.13 2.73 12.43
CA SER A 17 -22.91 3.15 11.24
C SER A 17 -22.71 4.65 10.87
N PRO A 18 -23.12 5.10 9.67
CA PRO A 18 -22.57 6.29 8.98
C PRO A 18 -23.08 7.69 9.38
N GLU A 19 -23.73 7.88 10.52
CA GLU A 19 -24.28 9.20 10.90
C GLU A 19 -23.30 10.12 11.66
N ASP A 20 -22.08 9.66 11.94
CA ASP A 20 -21.09 10.39 12.75
C ASP A 20 -20.07 11.23 11.97
N ALA A 21 -20.15 11.31 10.63
CA ALA A 21 -19.13 11.99 9.82
C ALA A 21 -19.40 13.48 9.53
N ASP A 22 -20.65 13.96 9.66
CA ASP A 22 -21.03 15.31 9.23
C ASP A 22 -21.03 16.38 10.34
N ILE A 23 -20.66 16.04 11.58
CA ILE A 23 -20.62 16.99 12.72
C ILE A 23 -19.23 17.66 12.87
N LEU A 24 -18.21 17.22 12.13
CA LEU A 24 -16.83 17.72 12.28
C LEU A 24 -16.52 19.04 11.57
N ASN A 25 -17.42 19.54 10.71
CA ASN A 25 -17.19 20.79 9.97
C ASN A 25 -17.69 22.06 10.68
N ASP A 26 -18.39 21.96 11.81
CA ASP A 26 -18.90 23.13 12.56
C ASP A 26 -18.12 23.44 13.86
N ILE A 27 -17.11 22.64 14.23
CA ILE A 27 -16.37 22.81 15.50
C ILE A 27 -15.21 23.82 15.38
N PHE A 28 -14.70 24.12 14.18
CA PHE A 28 -13.47 24.91 13.97
C PHE A 28 -13.69 26.40 13.65
N SER A 29 -14.70 27.07 14.23
CA SER A 29 -14.93 28.50 13.96
C SER A 29 -15.41 29.36 15.13
N GLN A 30 -15.11 29.00 16.39
CA GLN A 30 -15.32 29.93 17.51
C GLN A 30 -14.13 29.98 18.47
N ASP A 31 -13.67 31.21 18.72
CA ASP A 31 -12.55 31.57 19.59
C ASP A 31 -12.74 31.04 21.02
N ILE A 32 -11.81 30.21 21.51
CA ILE A 32 -11.82 29.73 22.90
C ILE A 32 -11.14 30.79 23.79
N VAL A 33 -11.94 31.48 24.59
CA VAL A 33 -11.48 32.21 25.77
C VAL A 33 -11.33 31.20 26.91
N PHE A 34 -10.13 31.11 27.48
CA PHE A 34 -9.87 30.21 28.62
C PHE A 34 -10.49 30.78 29.91
N GLU A 35 -11.54 30.13 30.39
CA GLU A 35 -12.01 30.25 31.77
C GLU A 35 -11.41 29.11 32.62
N GLU A 36 -11.06 29.44 33.86
CA GLU A 36 -10.33 28.60 34.81
C GLU A 36 -11.14 27.36 35.21
N VAL A 37 -10.68 26.16 34.81
CA VAL A 37 -11.34 24.90 35.17
C VAL A 37 -11.04 24.58 36.63
N VAL A 38 -12.05 24.74 37.49
CA VAL A 38 -12.04 24.24 38.86
C VAL A 38 -12.14 22.71 38.80
N MET A 39 -11.08 22.01 39.23
CA MET A 39 -11.06 20.55 39.37
C MET A 39 -12.20 20.09 40.29
N SER A 40 -13.03 19.17 39.81
CA SER A 40 -14.10 18.57 40.61
C SER A 40 -13.53 17.67 41.72
N THR A 41 -14.26 17.53 42.82
CA THR A 41 -13.84 16.76 44.00
C THR A 41 -13.55 15.28 43.69
N SER A 42 -14.16 14.73 42.63
CA SER A 42 -14.03 13.33 42.22
C SER A 42 -12.66 12.96 41.62
N THR A 43 -11.95 13.88 40.97
CA THR A 43 -10.62 13.59 40.41
C THR A 43 -9.52 13.61 41.47
N TYR A 44 -9.69 14.40 42.54
CA TYR A 44 -8.75 14.41 43.67
C TYR A 44 -8.81 13.13 44.50
N GLU A 45 -10.00 12.59 44.72
CA GLU A 45 -10.19 11.34 45.46
C GLU A 45 -9.60 10.15 44.70
N ALA A 46 -9.79 10.08 43.38
CA ALA A 46 -9.19 9.02 42.54
C ALA A 46 -7.65 9.08 42.52
N GLN A 47 -7.06 10.27 42.49
CA GLN A 47 -5.60 10.42 42.58
C GLN A 47 -5.07 10.04 43.96
N GLN A 48 -5.78 10.41 45.04
CA GLN A 48 -5.41 9.98 46.39
C GLN A 48 -5.54 8.47 46.59
N GLU A 49 -6.56 7.82 46.05
CA GLU A 49 -6.69 6.36 46.14
C GLU A 49 -5.58 5.64 45.37
N LEU A 50 -5.20 6.16 44.19
CA LEU A 50 -4.09 5.61 43.41
C LEU A 50 -2.76 5.78 44.15
N GLU A 51 -2.50 6.98 44.68
CA GLU A 51 -1.27 7.28 45.41
C GLU A 51 -1.21 6.52 46.75
N LYS A 52 -2.36 6.33 47.39
CA LYS A 52 -2.51 5.49 48.60
C LYS A 52 -2.26 4.02 48.29
N ALA A 53 -2.81 3.48 47.20
CA ALA A 53 -2.55 2.11 46.75
C ALA A 53 -1.05 1.87 46.47
N PHE A 54 -0.37 2.81 45.81
CA PHE A 54 1.08 2.75 45.58
C PHE A 54 1.95 3.06 46.83
N SER A 55 1.35 3.53 47.92
CA SER A 55 2.02 3.81 49.19
C SER A 55 1.82 2.70 50.22
N GLU A 56 0.69 1.99 50.19
CA GLU A 56 0.40 0.85 51.05
C GLU A 56 1.22 -0.38 50.64
N ASP A 57 1.44 -0.60 49.34
CA ASP A 57 2.39 -1.62 48.82
C ASP A 57 3.86 -1.32 49.16
N ARG A 58 4.17 -0.12 49.64
CA ARG A 58 5.53 0.26 50.10
C ARG A 58 5.78 0.03 51.59
N LYS A 59 4.78 -0.43 52.35
CA LYS A 59 4.90 -0.68 53.80
C LYS A 59 5.07 -2.15 54.20
N GLU A 60 5.14 -3.07 53.24
CA GLU A 60 5.89 -4.29 53.49
C GLU A 60 7.37 -3.95 53.32
N ASN A 61 8.16 -4.27 54.34
CA ASN A 61 9.62 -4.17 54.30
C ASN A 61 10.17 -5.12 53.23
N PHE A 62 10.01 -4.77 51.95
CA PHE A 62 10.94 -5.15 50.90
C PHE A 62 12.22 -4.36 51.16
N ALA A 63 12.95 -4.76 52.21
CA ALA A 63 14.39 -4.78 52.05
C ALA A 63 14.61 -5.55 50.74
N PRO A 64 15.17 -4.94 49.68
CA PRO A 64 15.46 -5.69 48.47
C PRO A 64 16.23 -6.91 48.96
N PRO A 65 15.73 -8.13 48.73
CA PRO A 65 16.51 -9.28 49.12
C PRO A 65 17.86 -9.05 48.43
N LYS A 66 18.96 -9.11 49.20
CA LYS A 66 20.30 -9.20 48.63
C LYS A 66 20.39 -10.55 47.91
N VAL A 67 19.58 -10.71 46.87
CA VAL A 67 19.75 -11.73 45.87
C VAL A 67 20.94 -11.22 45.11
N GLU A 68 22.10 -11.83 45.36
CA GLU A 68 23.10 -11.90 44.32
C GLU A 68 22.38 -12.47 43.09
N ILE A 69 21.96 -11.60 42.17
CA ILE A 69 21.41 -11.98 40.87
C ILE A 69 22.60 -12.57 40.11
N SER A 70 22.96 -13.81 40.44
CA SER A 70 24.15 -14.47 39.94
C SER A 70 24.03 -14.79 38.45
N GLN A 71 22.81 -14.74 37.89
CA GLN A 71 22.58 -14.85 36.44
C GLN A 71 21.36 -14.02 36.03
N LYS A 72 21.58 -12.92 35.28
CA LYS A 72 20.49 -12.20 34.62
C LYS A 72 19.87 -13.12 33.57
N ARG A 73 18.59 -13.49 33.74
CA ARG A 73 17.81 -14.31 32.78
C ARG A 73 17.74 -13.68 31.39
N PHE A 74 17.73 -12.36 31.32
CA PHE A 74 17.57 -11.61 30.07
C PHE A 74 18.90 -11.02 29.63
N LYS A 75 19.24 -11.24 28.36
CA LYS A 75 20.39 -10.60 27.71
C LYS A 75 20.15 -9.09 27.68
N SER A 76 21.08 -8.31 28.21
CA SER A 76 21.16 -6.88 27.91
C SER A 76 21.77 -6.73 26.52
N VAL A 77 21.02 -6.13 25.61
CA VAL A 77 21.50 -5.84 24.25
C VAL A 77 22.02 -4.40 24.25
N THR A 78 23.25 -4.21 23.81
CA THR A 78 23.82 -2.88 23.63
C THR A 78 23.30 -2.22 22.35
N GLU A 79 23.36 -0.89 22.25
CA GLU A 79 22.96 -0.16 21.03
C GLU A 79 23.71 -0.66 19.78
N SER A 80 24.98 -1.06 19.94
CA SER A 80 25.77 -1.65 18.86
C SER A 80 25.24 -3.01 18.42
N GLU A 81 24.79 -3.85 19.35
CA GLU A 81 24.20 -5.16 19.02
C GLU A 81 22.80 -5.01 18.40
N LEU A 82 22.03 -4.01 18.83
CA LEU A 82 20.76 -3.63 18.18
C LEU A 82 21.02 -3.23 16.73
N LYS A 83 22.01 -2.37 16.48
CA LYS A 83 22.41 -1.97 15.13
C LYS A 83 22.90 -3.15 14.28
N GLU A 84 23.67 -4.07 14.85
CA GLU A 84 24.07 -5.29 14.12
C GLU A 84 22.87 -6.16 13.72
N LEU A 85 21.83 -6.23 14.57
CA LEU A 85 20.60 -6.95 14.26
C LEU A 85 19.80 -6.24 13.15
N GLU A 86 19.77 -4.91 13.17
CA GLU A 86 19.20 -4.10 12.10
C GLU A 86 19.95 -4.30 10.77
N ASP A 87 21.28 -4.29 10.79
CA ASP A 87 22.12 -4.49 9.59
C ASP A 87 22.01 -5.91 9.02
N LYS A 88 21.82 -6.91 9.89
CA LYS A 88 21.56 -8.32 9.52
C LYS A 88 20.15 -8.54 9.01
N ARG A 89 19.22 -7.61 9.23
CA ARG A 89 17.81 -7.71 8.78
C ARG A 89 17.70 -7.79 7.25
N GLN A 90 18.63 -7.16 6.52
CA GLN A 90 18.63 -7.16 5.06
C GLN A 90 19.70 -8.07 4.48
N SER A 91 19.29 -8.98 3.60
CA SER A 91 20.24 -9.82 2.85
C SER A 91 21.10 -8.98 1.90
N GLU A 92 22.31 -9.46 1.60
CA GLU A 92 23.20 -8.79 0.64
C GLU A 92 22.59 -8.68 -0.77
N ALA A 93 21.78 -9.67 -1.18
CA ALA A 93 21.03 -9.60 -2.44
C ALA A 93 20.01 -8.45 -2.42
N THR A 94 19.33 -8.25 -1.28
CA THR A 94 18.37 -7.18 -1.08
C THR A 94 19.04 -5.80 -1.14
N LYS A 95 20.18 -5.61 -0.47
CA LYS A 95 20.97 -4.36 -0.52
C LYS A 95 21.38 -4.01 -1.96
N LYS A 96 21.85 -5.01 -2.72
CA LYS A 96 22.20 -4.86 -4.15
C LYS A 96 20.99 -4.47 -4.99
N SER A 97 19.84 -5.11 -4.77
CA SER A 97 18.58 -4.79 -5.45
C SER A 97 18.11 -3.36 -5.14
N THR A 98 18.19 -2.93 -3.88
CA THR A 98 17.89 -1.55 -3.46
C THR A 98 18.76 -0.55 -4.21
N LYS A 99 20.08 -0.75 -4.16
CA LYS A 99 21.04 0.14 -4.82
C LYS A 99 20.81 0.20 -6.33
N TRP A 100 20.53 -0.93 -6.97
CA TRP A 100 20.25 -0.97 -8.40
C TRP A 100 18.97 -0.21 -8.76
N GLY A 101 17.87 -0.46 -8.04
CA GLY A 101 16.57 0.18 -8.32
C GLY A 101 16.62 1.70 -8.12
N VAL A 102 17.23 2.16 -7.02
CA VAL A 102 17.41 3.60 -6.76
C VAL A 102 18.32 4.24 -7.80
N LYS A 103 19.43 3.58 -8.16
CA LYS A 103 20.34 4.08 -9.18
C LYS A 103 19.65 4.26 -10.53
N LEU A 104 18.85 3.27 -10.96
CA LEU A 104 18.12 3.35 -12.23
C LEU A 104 17.13 4.52 -12.23
N PHE A 105 16.38 4.70 -11.14
CA PHE A 105 15.46 5.83 -10.98
C PHE A 105 16.20 7.18 -11.05
N GLN A 106 17.36 7.30 -10.40
CA GLN A 106 18.17 8.52 -10.45
C GLN A 106 18.79 8.76 -11.83
N GLU A 107 19.29 7.72 -12.51
CA GLU A 107 19.79 7.82 -13.90
C GLU A 107 18.69 8.36 -14.83
N TRP A 108 17.47 7.82 -14.75
CA TRP A 108 16.35 8.31 -15.54
C TRP A 108 15.98 9.76 -15.22
N ASN A 109 15.98 10.16 -13.94
CA ASN A 109 15.69 11.56 -13.58
C ASN A 109 16.74 12.53 -14.14
N ILE A 110 18.02 12.15 -14.15
CA ILE A 110 19.07 12.95 -14.79
C ILE A 110 18.84 13.06 -16.30
N GLU A 111 18.45 11.96 -16.96
CA GLU A 111 18.20 11.96 -18.40
C GLU A 111 16.98 12.83 -18.79
N VAL A 112 15.91 12.81 -17.99
CA VAL A 112 14.65 13.51 -18.31
C VAL A 112 14.62 14.95 -17.79
N PHE A 113 15.11 15.19 -16.57
CA PHE A 113 15.03 16.49 -15.90
C PHE A 113 16.38 17.19 -15.75
N GLY A 114 17.49 16.52 -16.07
CA GLY A 114 18.84 17.08 -15.97
C GLY A 114 19.45 17.02 -14.56
N GLU A 115 18.71 16.53 -13.56
CA GLU A 115 19.16 16.50 -12.17
C GLU A 115 18.69 15.26 -11.41
N MET A 116 19.38 14.95 -10.31
CA MET A 116 18.96 13.90 -9.38
C MET A 116 17.83 14.41 -8.48
N VAL A 117 16.91 13.50 -8.15
CA VAL A 117 15.86 13.79 -7.18
C VAL A 117 16.41 13.66 -5.77
N ASP A 118 16.27 14.71 -4.96
CA ASP A 118 16.55 14.64 -3.55
C ASP A 118 15.43 13.91 -2.79
N LEU A 119 15.62 12.60 -2.60
CA LEU A 119 14.70 11.73 -1.87
C LEU A 119 14.62 12.06 -0.37
N THR A 120 15.54 12.87 0.18
CA THR A 120 15.52 13.27 1.58
C THR A 120 14.53 14.40 1.86
N THR A 121 14.20 15.23 0.86
CA THR A 121 13.35 16.42 1.02
C THR A 121 12.09 16.40 0.15
N ILE A 122 12.07 15.66 -0.96
CA ILE A 122 10.94 15.64 -1.92
C ILE A 122 9.57 15.44 -1.26
N THR A 123 8.55 16.18 -1.69
CA THR A 123 7.17 16.02 -1.18
C THR A 123 6.53 14.73 -1.73
N SER A 124 5.56 14.16 -1.01
CA SER A 124 4.83 12.98 -1.47
C SER A 124 4.15 13.20 -2.82
N THR A 125 3.54 14.37 -3.02
CA THR A 125 2.89 14.75 -4.28
C THR A 125 3.86 14.81 -5.46
N ASN A 126 5.03 15.43 -5.28
CA ASN A 126 6.02 15.51 -6.36
C ASN A 126 6.60 14.13 -6.65
N LEU A 127 6.87 13.33 -5.61
CA LEU A 127 7.37 11.98 -5.78
C LEU A 127 6.35 11.08 -6.51
N ASP A 128 5.05 11.18 -6.21
CA ASP A 128 3.99 10.47 -6.93
C ASP A 128 3.96 10.85 -8.42
N GLN A 129 4.03 12.15 -8.75
CA GLN A 129 4.06 12.59 -10.15
C GLN A 129 5.28 12.05 -10.91
N ILE A 130 6.46 12.11 -10.29
CA ILE A 130 7.70 11.63 -10.88
C ILE A 130 7.68 10.11 -11.05
N LEU A 131 7.20 9.36 -10.04
CA LEU A 131 7.04 7.91 -10.14
C LEU A 131 6.09 7.51 -11.25
N GLY A 132 4.96 8.22 -11.39
CA GLY A 132 4.02 7.98 -12.50
C GLY A 132 4.67 8.13 -13.87
N LYS A 133 5.44 9.21 -14.08
CA LYS A 133 6.21 9.40 -15.33
C LYS A 133 7.27 8.32 -15.52
N PHE A 134 8.01 7.98 -14.46
CA PHE A 134 9.02 6.94 -14.51
C PHE A 134 8.45 5.59 -14.98
N TYR A 135 7.28 5.20 -14.47
CA TYR A 135 6.62 3.94 -14.88
C TYR A 135 6.14 3.95 -16.33
N ALA A 136 5.92 5.13 -16.92
CA ALA A 136 5.50 5.27 -18.31
C ALA A 136 6.67 5.41 -19.30
N GLU A 137 7.79 6.00 -18.87
CA GLU A 137 8.88 6.41 -19.79
C GLU A 137 10.14 5.57 -19.67
N ALA A 138 10.40 4.94 -18.52
CA ALA A 138 11.68 4.27 -18.30
C ALA A 138 11.81 3.03 -19.19
N THR A 139 12.84 2.99 -20.02
CA THR A 139 13.12 1.84 -20.89
C THR A 139 14.44 1.19 -20.52
N PRO A 140 14.56 -0.14 -20.67
CA PRO A 140 15.82 -0.82 -20.48
C PRO A 140 16.87 -0.42 -21.50
N LYS A 141 18.13 -0.40 -21.07
CA LYS A 141 19.27 -0.24 -21.97
C LYS A 141 19.23 -1.33 -23.05
N GLN A 142 19.13 -0.88 -24.31
CA GLN A 142 19.08 -1.74 -25.48
C GLN A 142 20.42 -2.47 -25.65
N SER A 143 20.49 -3.71 -25.18
CA SER A 143 21.68 -4.56 -25.34
C SER A 143 21.52 -5.51 -26.53
N THR A 144 22.65 -5.85 -27.17
CA THR A 144 22.68 -6.80 -28.28
C THR A 144 22.05 -8.15 -27.90
N LYS A 145 22.23 -8.60 -26.64
CA LYS A 145 21.63 -9.83 -26.10
C LYS A 145 20.09 -9.80 -26.06
N ARG A 146 19.48 -8.69 -25.60
CA ARG A 146 18.01 -8.58 -25.54
C ARG A 146 17.36 -8.54 -26.91
N LYS A 147 17.99 -7.90 -27.89
CA LYS A 147 17.49 -7.84 -29.27
C LYS A 147 17.45 -9.20 -29.96
N THR A 148 18.30 -10.14 -29.54
CA THR A 148 18.37 -11.50 -30.10
C THR A 148 17.45 -12.50 -29.41
N GLU A 149 17.06 -12.27 -28.14
CA GLU A 149 16.34 -13.26 -27.31
C GLU A 149 14.83 -12.95 -27.15
N MET A 150 14.38 -11.73 -27.44
CA MET A 150 12.98 -11.30 -27.31
C MET A 150 12.46 -10.69 -28.62
N THR A 151 11.13 -10.74 -28.83
CA THR A 151 10.47 -9.96 -29.88
C THR A 151 10.83 -8.48 -29.75
N THR A 152 10.95 -7.79 -30.89
CA THR A 152 11.54 -6.44 -30.99
C THR A 152 10.87 -5.44 -30.04
N GLU A 153 9.55 -5.54 -29.82
CA GLU A 153 8.75 -4.64 -28.97
C GLU A 153 8.88 -4.96 -27.47
N CYS A 154 8.78 -6.23 -27.06
CA CYS A 154 8.96 -6.62 -25.65
C CYS A 154 10.37 -6.27 -25.12
N ALA A 155 11.37 -6.19 -26.00
CA ALA A 155 12.72 -5.78 -25.64
C ALA A 155 12.86 -4.27 -25.34
N LEU A 156 11.86 -3.45 -25.71
CA LEU A 156 11.84 -2.00 -25.53
C LEU A 156 11.37 -1.57 -24.15
N GLU A 157 10.70 -2.43 -23.39
CA GLU A 157 10.08 -2.05 -22.11
C GLU A 157 10.53 -2.93 -20.94
N TYR A 158 10.38 -2.40 -19.73
CA TYR A 158 10.53 -3.20 -18.52
C TYR A 158 9.27 -4.02 -18.25
N ASN A 159 9.45 -5.31 -17.92
CA ASN A 159 8.36 -6.11 -17.37
C ASN A 159 7.83 -5.46 -16.07
N ILE A 160 6.51 -5.50 -15.85
CA ILE A 160 5.82 -4.98 -14.65
C ILE A 160 6.47 -5.42 -13.32
N ASN A 161 6.96 -6.65 -13.24
CA ASN A 161 7.65 -7.16 -12.06
C ASN A 161 8.97 -6.43 -11.80
N SER A 162 9.65 -5.97 -12.84
CA SER A 162 10.85 -5.11 -12.72
C SER A 162 10.48 -3.79 -12.07
N TYR A 163 9.40 -3.15 -12.50
CA TYR A 163 8.92 -1.91 -11.89
C TYR A 163 8.47 -2.11 -10.44
N LYS A 164 7.77 -3.20 -10.12
CA LYS A 164 7.42 -3.55 -8.73
C LYS A 164 8.66 -3.77 -7.85
N ALA A 165 9.71 -4.37 -8.41
CA ALA A 165 11.00 -4.51 -7.73
C ALA A 165 11.69 -3.15 -7.51
N ILE A 166 11.66 -2.26 -8.51
CA ILE A 166 12.20 -0.89 -8.41
C ILE A 166 11.41 -0.08 -7.37
N ARG A 167 10.07 -0.12 -7.38
CA ARG A 167 9.21 0.49 -6.35
C ARG A 167 9.60 0.00 -4.96
N SER A 168 9.76 -1.30 -4.79
CA SER A 168 10.15 -1.89 -3.50
C SER A 168 11.55 -1.42 -3.05
N ALA A 169 12.49 -1.29 -3.99
CA ALA A 169 13.82 -0.73 -3.74
C ALA A 169 13.75 0.73 -3.28
N ILE A 170 13.00 1.58 -3.98
CA ILE A 170 12.84 3.00 -3.62
C ILE A 170 12.13 3.13 -2.26
N ASN A 171 11.06 2.39 -2.03
CA ASN A 171 10.33 2.41 -0.76
C ASN A 171 11.24 2.09 0.43
N ARG A 172 12.06 1.04 0.28
CA ARG A 172 13.03 0.66 1.30
C ARG A 172 14.06 1.76 1.55
N HIS A 173 14.57 2.38 0.48
CA HIS A 173 15.54 3.44 0.60
C HIS A 173 14.97 4.68 1.30
N LEU A 174 13.70 5.03 1.06
CA LEU A 174 13.02 6.09 1.79
C LEU A 174 12.96 5.80 3.29
N HIS A 175 12.65 4.56 3.69
CA HIS A 175 12.68 4.15 5.09
C HIS A 175 14.10 4.18 5.69
N GLU A 176 15.13 3.79 4.93
CA GLU A 176 16.54 3.91 5.35
C GLU A 176 16.96 5.37 5.57
N LEU A 177 16.36 6.32 4.85
CA LEU A 177 16.53 7.75 5.05
C LEU A 177 15.68 8.32 6.21
N GLY A 178 14.93 7.48 6.92
CA GLY A 178 14.04 7.90 8.01
C GLY A 178 12.77 8.62 7.55
N ARG A 179 12.43 8.53 6.25
CA ARG A 179 11.21 9.14 5.71
C ARG A 179 10.00 8.29 6.10
N ASN A 180 8.96 8.94 6.62
CA ASN A 180 7.66 8.31 6.84
C ASN A 180 6.78 8.41 5.57
N LEU A 181 7.24 7.77 4.49
CA LEU A 181 6.50 7.64 3.24
C LEU A 181 6.39 6.16 2.89
N ASP A 182 5.21 5.74 2.46
CA ASP A 182 4.98 4.40 1.90
C ASP A 182 4.49 4.56 0.46
N ILE A 183 5.38 4.35 -0.51
CA ILE A 183 5.02 4.49 -1.93
C ILE A 183 4.24 3.30 -2.47
N VAL A 184 4.11 2.22 -1.69
CA VAL A 184 3.37 1.02 -2.07
C VAL A 184 1.92 1.11 -1.61
N ARG A 185 1.66 1.59 -0.39
CA ARG A 185 0.33 1.61 0.23
C ARG A 185 -0.16 3.00 0.61
N GLY A 186 0.70 4.02 0.58
CA GLY A 186 0.33 5.39 0.90
C GLY A 186 -0.72 5.92 -0.07
N ARG A 187 -1.75 6.59 0.48
CA ARG A 187 -2.85 7.16 -0.30
C ARG A 187 -2.37 8.24 -1.26
N GLU A 188 -1.25 8.88 -0.93
CA GLU A 188 -0.59 9.94 -1.70
C GLU A 188 -0.04 9.40 -3.03
N PHE A 189 0.18 8.09 -3.12
CA PHE A 189 0.77 7.42 -4.28
C PHE A 189 -0.25 6.68 -5.15
N LYS A 190 -1.55 6.97 -4.96
CA LYS A 190 -2.63 6.29 -5.70
C LYS A 190 -2.47 6.43 -7.22
N ARG A 191 -2.04 7.59 -7.70
CA ARG A 191 -1.93 7.87 -9.13
C ARG A 191 -0.76 7.11 -9.76
N SER A 192 0.44 7.21 -9.21
CA SER A 192 1.60 6.45 -9.71
C SER A 192 1.37 4.95 -9.64
N ASN A 193 0.71 4.47 -8.58
CA ASN A 193 0.37 3.05 -8.47
C ASN A 193 -0.68 2.61 -9.49
N ALA A 194 -1.69 3.44 -9.81
CA ALA A 194 -2.62 3.15 -10.91
C ALA A 194 -1.90 3.05 -12.26
N ILE A 195 -0.93 3.93 -12.53
CA ILE A 195 -0.11 3.89 -13.75
C ILE A 195 0.74 2.60 -13.77
N LEU A 196 1.37 2.24 -12.66
CA LEU A 196 2.22 1.05 -12.55
C LEU A 196 1.45 -0.26 -12.70
N ASP A 197 0.35 -0.39 -11.96
CA ASP A 197 -0.50 -1.58 -12.03
C ASP A 197 -1.21 -1.65 -13.38
N GLY A 198 -1.25 -0.51 -14.09
CA GLY A 198 -1.77 -0.33 -15.42
C GLY A 198 -3.28 -0.23 -15.36
N GLU A 199 -3.83 0.73 -16.09
CA GLU A 199 -5.19 0.69 -16.61
C GLU A 199 -5.31 -0.45 -17.62
N ARG A 200 -5.01 -1.67 -17.15
CA ARG A 200 -5.10 -2.90 -17.92
C ARG A 200 -6.57 -3.15 -18.16
N PHE A 201 -6.86 -3.69 -19.34
CA PHE A 201 -8.18 -4.22 -19.63
C PHE A 201 -8.57 -5.20 -18.51
N HIS A 202 -9.52 -4.79 -17.69
CA HIS A 202 -9.86 -5.47 -16.45
C HIS A 202 -11.11 -6.33 -16.67
N ASP A 203 -11.71 -6.82 -15.60
CA ASP A 203 -12.92 -7.64 -15.67
C ASP A 203 -14.03 -6.88 -16.40
N VAL A 204 -14.48 -7.44 -17.53
CA VAL A 204 -15.54 -6.87 -18.36
C VAL A 204 -16.62 -7.90 -18.66
N ALA A 205 -17.84 -7.41 -18.77
CA ALA A 205 -18.98 -8.13 -19.32
C ALA A 205 -19.25 -7.64 -20.75
N VAL A 206 -19.52 -8.59 -21.64
CA VAL A 206 -20.06 -8.33 -22.97
C VAL A 206 -21.56 -8.61 -22.91
N GLU A 207 -22.36 -7.59 -23.16
CA GLU A 207 -23.81 -7.66 -23.13
C GLU A 207 -24.38 -7.37 -24.52
N VAL A 208 -25.46 -8.05 -24.89
CA VAL A 208 -26.16 -7.84 -26.17
C VAL A 208 -27.61 -7.45 -25.93
N SER A 209 -28.15 -6.63 -26.83
CA SER A 209 -29.57 -6.24 -26.83
C SER A 209 -30.12 -6.21 -28.26
N PRO A 210 -31.37 -6.63 -28.49
CA PRO A 210 -32.04 -6.47 -29.79
C PRO A 210 -32.39 -5.02 -30.10
N ASP A 211 -32.48 -4.14 -29.10
CA ASP A 211 -32.86 -2.74 -29.26
C ASP A 211 -32.04 -1.81 -28.33
N GLU A 212 -31.92 -0.53 -28.68
CA GLU A 212 -31.05 0.45 -27.99
C GLU A 212 -31.47 0.72 -26.54
N PHE A 213 -32.77 0.64 -26.27
CA PHE A 213 -33.37 0.88 -24.96
C PHE A 213 -33.66 -0.42 -24.20
N GLY A 214 -33.24 -1.55 -24.77
CA GLY A 214 -33.62 -2.87 -24.37
C GLY A 214 -32.82 -3.37 -23.20
N ASN A 215 -33.27 -4.48 -22.63
CA ASN A 215 -32.54 -5.16 -21.58
C ASN A 215 -31.28 -5.79 -22.17
N PHE A 216 -30.13 -5.20 -21.86
CA PHE A 216 -28.83 -5.78 -22.16
C PHE A 216 -28.65 -7.06 -21.34
N VAL A 217 -28.42 -8.18 -22.03
CA VAL A 217 -28.18 -9.48 -21.41
C VAL A 217 -26.70 -9.80 -21.55
N GLN A 218 -26.04 -10.11 -20.44
CA GLN A 218 -24.65 -10.56 -20.45
C GLN A 218 -24.52 -11.91 -21.17
N ARG A 219 -23.61 -11.95 -22.15
CA ARG A 219 -23.35 -13.11 -23.01
C ARG A 219 -21.89 -13.57 -22.96
N GLY A 220 -20.98 -12.64 -22.72
CA GLY A 220 -19.56 -12.93 -22.54
C GLY A 220 -19.03 -12.30 -21.26
N PHE A 221 -17.92 -12.81 -20.77
CA PHE A 221 -17.14 -12.14 -19.74
C PHE A 221 -15.65 -12.39 -19.98
N TYR A 222 -14.84 -11.43 -19.58
CA TYR A 222 -13.41 -11.58 -19.45
C TYR A 222 -13.03 -11.27 -18.01
N LYS A 223 -12.14 -12.09 -17.46
CA LYS A 223 -11.53 -11.84 -16.15
C LYS A 223 -10.08 -11.45 -16.37
N GLY A 224 -9.76 -10.21 -16.04
CA GLY A 224 -8.46 -9.62 -16.21
C GLY A 224 -7.50 -9.87 -15.05
N PRO A 225 -6.41 -9.08 -14.99
CA PRO A 225 -6.05 -8.02 -15.93
C PRO A 225 -5.40 -8.56 -17.22
N GLY A 226 -5.68 -7.89 -18.34
CA GLY A 226 -5.03 -8.12 -19.63
C GLY A 226 -3.53 -7.81 -19.61
N LEU A 227 -2.76 -8.56 -20.40
CA LEU A 227 -1.35 -8.24 -20.65
C LEU A 227 -1.23 -7.12 -21.69
N THR A 228 -0.10 -6.41 -21.68
CA THR A 228 0.19 -5.38 -22.70
C THR A 228 0.25 -6.07 -24.07
N ASP A 229 -0.35 -5.45 -25.08
CA ASP A 229 -0.47 -5.95 -26.46
C ASP A 229 -1.13 -7.34 -26.61
N GLN A 230 -1.82 -7.80 -25.57
CA GLN A 230 -2.60 -9.04 -25.66
C GLN A 230 -3.89 -8.79 -26.43
N VAL A 231 -4.09 -9.56 -27.50
CA VAL A 231 -5.41 -9.72 -28.11
C VAL A 231 -6.27 -10.57 -27.19
N ILE A 232 -7.38 -10.01 -26.72
CA ILE A 232 -8.32 -10.67 -25.81
C ILE A 232 -9.53 -11.12 -26.61
N GLU A 233 -9.67 -12.43 -26.76
CA GLU A 233 -10.85 -13.04 -27.39
C GLU A 233 -11.89 -13.37 -26.31
N ILE A 234 -13.09 -12.80 -26.44
CA ILE A 234 -14.21 -13.06 -25.54
C ILE A 234 -15.26 -13.86 -26.29
N LEU A 235 -15.41 -15.13 -25.94
CA LEU A 235 -16.45 -15.98 -26.49
C LEU A 235 -17.78 -15.70 -25.76
N CYS A 236 -18.81 -15.38 -26.55
CA CYS A 236 -20.17 -15.26 -26.05
C CYS A 236 -20.89 -16.62 -26.06
N ASP A 237 -21.78 -16.85 -25.12
CA ASP A 237 -22.66 -18.01 -25.09
C ASP A 237 -23.53 -18.10 -26.35
N TYR A 238 -23.77 -19.31 -26.85
CA TYR A 238 -24.63 -19.56 -27.99
C TYR A 238 -26.05 -19.93 -27.53
N PRO A 239 -27.12 -19.33 -28.11
CA PRO A 239 -27.11 -18.26 -29.11
C PRO A 239 -27.01 -16.85 -28.49
N ALA A 240 -26.02 -16.08 -28.94
CA ALA A 240 -25.91 -14.65 -28.68
C ALA A 240 -26.43 -13.89 -29.91
N SER A 241 -27.59 -13.24 -29.78
CA SER A 241 -28.20 -12.43 -30.84
C SER A 241 -28.62 -11.07 -30.30
N GLY A 242 -28.33 -10.02 -31.06
CA GLY A 242 -28.63 -8.64 -30.72
C GLY A 242 -28.17 -7.69 -31.83
N LEU A 243 -28.75 -6.49 -31.85
CA LEU A 243 -28.35 -5.40 -32.75
C LEU A 243 -27.30 -4.49 -32.09
N TYR A 244 -27.26 -4.47 -30.75
CA TYR A 244 -26.38 -3.63 -29.96
C TYR A 244 -25.49 -4.48 -29.07
N VAL A 245 -24.21 -4.11 -28.97
CA VAL A 245 -23.23 -4.71 -28.08
C VAL A 245 -22.74 -3.65 -27.10
N ARG A 246 -22.65 -4.02 -25.82
CA ARG A 246 -22.11 -3.19 -24.76
C ARG A 246 -20.97 -3.94 -24.07
N ILE A 247 -19.83 -3.27 -23.94
CA ILE A 247 -18.72 -3.72 -23.10
C ILE A 247 -18.78 -2.91 -21.81
N ARG A 248 -18.95 -3.57 -20.67
CA ARG A 248 -19.09 -2.93 -19.37
C ARG A 248 -17.99 -3.41 -18.43
N ILE A 249 -17.27 -2.49 -17.80
CA ILE A 249 -16.36 -2.84 -16.70
C ILE A 249 -17.20 -3.36 -15.53
N THR A 250 -16.90 -4.57 -15.07
CA THR A 250 -17.57 -5.19 -13.91
C THR A 250 -16.77 -4.99 -12.64
N GLU A 251 -15.44 -5.06 -12.73
CA GLU A 251 -14.52 -4.76 -11.62
C GLU A 251 -13.26 -4.10 -12.17
N GLY A 252 -12.73 -3.11 -11.45
CA GLY A 252 -11.51 -2.40 -11.83
C GLY A 252 -11.34 -1.10 -11.06
N SER A 253 -10.12 -0.61 -10.94
CA SER A 253 -9.86 0.71 -10.35
C SER A 253 -10.03 1.81 -11.40
N SER A 254 -10.68 2.91 -11.03
CA SER A 254 -10.89 4.11 -11.86
C SER A 254 -11.91 4.02 -13.00
N ASN A 255 -12.48 2.83 -13.33
CA ASN A 255 -13.49 2.65 -14.37
C ASN A 255 -13.07 3.17 -15.77
N ILE A 256 -11.77 3.13 -16.09
CA ILE A 256 -11.22 3.56 -17.38
C ILE A 256 -10.94 2.33 -18.23
N LEU A 257 -11.37 2.36 -19.49
CA LEU A 257 -11.20 1.28 -20.46
C LEU A 257 -10.33 1.76 -21.62
N ASN A 258 -9.08 1.32 -21.66
CA ASN A 258 -8.18 1.60 -22.77
C ASN A 258 -8.25 0.46 -23.79
N ILE A 259 -8.88 0.72 -24.93
CA ILE A 259 -8.99 -0.23 -26.04
C ILE A 259 -8.43 0.43 -27.29
N ALA A 260 -7.46 -0.25 -27.92
CA ALA A 260 -6.92 0.18 -29.21
C ALA A 260 -7.90 -0.09 -30.36
N GLU A 261 -8.51 -1.28 -30.35
CA GLU A 261 -9.42 -1.74 -31.40
C GLU A 261 -10.44 -2.77 -30.84
N VAL A 262 -11.65 -2.77 -31.38
CA VAL A 262 -12.69 -3.76 -31.06
C VAL A 262 -13.18 -4.39 -32.37
N GLU A 263 -13.09 -5.71 -32.46
CA GLU A 263 -13.61 -6.50 -33.56
C GLU A 263 -14.75 -7.40 -33.08
N ILE A 264 -15.85 -7.46 -33.84
CA ILE A 264 -17.01 -8.31 -33.53
C ILE A 264 -17.20 -9.29 -34.69
N TYR A 265 -17.05 -10.57 -34.38
CA TYR A 265 -17.21 -11.65 -35.33
C TYR A 265 -18.60 -12.27 -35.18
N VAL A 266 -19.38 -12.26 -36.27
CA VAL A 266 -20.70 -12.90 -36.37
C VAL A 266 -20.59 -14.16 -37.23
N VAL A 267 -21.32 -15.20 -36.85
CA VAL A 267 -21.40 -16.48 -37.59
C VAL A 267 -22.59 -16.48 -38.52
#